data_AF-A0A4Z0KJJ6-F1
#
_entry.id   AF-A0A4Z0KJJ6-F1
#
_cell.length_a   1.000
_cell.length_b   1.000
_cell.length_c   1.000
_cell.angle_alpha   90.00
_cell.angle_beta   90.00
_cell.angle_gamma   90.00
#
_symmetry.space_group_name_H-M   'P 1'
#
loop_
_entity.id
_entity.type
_entity.pdbx_description
1 polymer ?
#
loop_
_entity_poly.entity_id
_entity_poly.type
_entity_poly.pdbx_seq_one_letter_code
_entity_poly.pdbx_strand_id
1 'polypeptide(L)' 'MWDFIFLDAERPAYVDYWPDLVRVLAPGGLLAVDNVVSHADQVRDFRALVTGDPRVSEALAPTGAGALLVVRDPA' A
#
# COMPACT_ATOMS: atom_id res chain seq x y z
N MET A 1 -7.33 15.50 0.05
CA MET A 1 -6.29 14.47 0.29
C MET A 1 -6.56 13.84 1.64
N TRP A 2 -6.04 12.64 1.87
CA TRP A 2 -6.29 11.85 3.08
C TRP A 2 -5.00 11.62 3.84
N ASP A 3 -5.04 11.77 5.16
CA ASP A 3 -3.88 11.51 6.03
C ASP A 3 -3.69 10.01 6.31
N PHE A 4 -4.77 9.24 6.20
CA PHE A 4 -4.76 7.80 6.41
C PHE A 4 -5.74 7.08 5.46
N ILE A 5 -5.31 5.96 4.91
CA ILE A 5 -6.13 5.04 4.12
C ILE A 5 -5.87 3.62 4.62
N PHE A 6 -6.94 2.86 4.90
CA PHE A 6 -6.87 1.43 5.17
C PHE A 6 -7.42 0.65 3.98
N LEU A 7 -6.64 -0.27 3.43
CA LEU A 7 -6.98 -1.06 2.26
C LEU A 7 -7.11 -2.54 2.63
N ASP A 8 -8.35 -2.99 2.71
CA ASP A 8 -8.74 -4.39 2.75
C ASP A 8 -9.93 -4.58 1.79
N ALA A 9 -9.62 -5.06 0.59
CA ALA A 9 -10.58 -5.18 -0.51
C ALA A 9 -10.20 -6.35 -1.44
N GLU A 10 -10.88 -6.46 -2.58
CA GLU A 10 -10.60 -7.47 -3.61
C GLU A 10 -9.19 -7.24 -4.22
N ARG A 11 -8.27 -8.16 -3.94
CA ARG A 11 -6.82 -8.02 -4.22
C ARG A 11 -6.43 -7.89 -5.69
N PRO A 12 -7.08 -8.60 -6.64
CA PRO A 12 -6.84 -8.40 -8.07
C PRO A 12 -6.99 -6.95 -8.54
N ALA A 13 -7.79 -6.14 -7.85
CA ALA A 13 -8.01 -4.73 -8.21
C ALA A 13 -6.96 -3.76 -7.63
N TYR A 14 -6.06 -4.22 -6.74
CA TYR A 14 -5.11 -3.34 -6.05
C TYR A 14 -4.17 -2.60 -7.01
N VAL A 15 -3.76 -3.26 -8.09
CA VAL A 15 -2.94 -2.66 -9.16
C VAL A 15 -3.65 -1.47 -9.80
N ASP A 16 -4.95 -1.61 -10.09
CA ASP A 16 -5.75 -0.55 -10.70
C ASP A 16 -6.03 0.61 -9.73
N TYR A 17 -6.09 0.33 -8.43
CA TYR A 17 -6.26 1.36 -7.41
C TYR A 17 -5.00 2.21 -7.19
N TRP A 18 -3.81 1.67 -7.48
CA TRP A 18 -2.55 2.30 -7.09
C TRP A 18 -2.38 3.77 -7.53
N PRO A 19 -2.66 4.16 -8.80
CA PRO A 19 -2.53 5.54 -9.23
C PRO A 19 -3.40 6.51 -8.43
N ASP A 20 -4.62 6.08 -8.11
CA ASP A 20 -5.55 6.88 -7.33
C ASP A 20 -5.18 6.94 -5.85
N LEU A 21 -4.76 5.82 -5.25
CA LEU A 21 -4.29 5.75 -3.87
C LEU A 21 -3.16 6.75 -3.62
N VAL A 22 -2.13 6.76 -4.48
CA VAL A 22 -1.01 7.71 -4.35
C VAL A 22 -1.46 9.15 -4.59
N ARG A 23 -2.36 9.37 -5.56
CA ARG A 23 -2.88 10.71 -5.90
C ARG A 23 -3.63 11.34 -4.72
N VAL A 24 -4.45 10.56 -4.01
CA VAL A 24 -5.32 11.07 -2.94
C VAL A 24 -4.65 11.08 -1.56
N LEU A 25 -3.61 10.29 -1.35
CA LEU A 25 -2.84 10.26 -0.10
C LEU A 25 -2.10 11.59 0.08
N ALA A 26 -2.23 12.23 1.23
CA ALA A 26 -1.49 13.46 1.54
C ALA A 26 0.03 13.19 1.59
N PRO A 27 0.90 14.17 1.31
CA PRO A 27 2.33 14.07 1.64
C PRO A 27 2.51 13.75 3.13
N GLY A 28 3.30 12.72 3.44
CA GLY A 28 3.42 12.17 4.80
C GLY A 28 2.24 11.30 5.27
N GLY A 29 1.19 11.14 4.45
CA GLY A 29 0.05 10.29 4.75
C GLY A 29 0.38 8.80 4.69
N LEU A 30 -0.38 8.00 5.44
CA LEU A 30 -0.17 6.57 5.59
C LEU A 30 -1.26 5.75 4.87
N LEU A 31 -0.85 4.84 4.00
CA LEU A 31 -1.66 3.74 3.50
C LEU A 31 -1.26 2.46 4.24
N ALA A 32 -2.22 1.79 4.86
CA ALA A 32 -2.05 0.48 5.48
C ALA A 32 -2.81 -0.57 4.67
N VAL A 33 -2.13 -1.62 4.23
CA VAL A 33 -2.70 -2.72 3.44
C VAL A 33 -2.66 -4.01 4.24
N ASP A 34 -3.81 -4.63 4.46
CA ASP A 34 -3.93 -5.85 5.29
C ASP A 34 -3.67 -7.14 4.49
N ASN A 35 -3.42 -8.23 5.21
CA ASN A 35 -3.32 -9.60 4.69
C ASN A 35 -2.21 -9.85 3.66
N VAL A 36 -1.14 -9.05 3.69
CA VAL A 36 -0.08 -9.09 2.67
C VAL A 36 0.89 -10.28 2.82
N VAL A 37 0.95 -10.92 4.00
CA VAL A 37 1.74 -12.15 4.20
C VAL A 37 0.89 -13.39 3.93
N SER A 38 -0.35 -13.43 4.45
CA SER A 38 -1.24 -14.58 4.24
C SER A 38 -1.65 -14.79 2.78
N HIS A 39 -1.63 -13.73 1.96
CA HIS A 39 -2.00 -13.76 0.54
C HIS A 39 -0.91 -13.20 -0.37
N ALA A 40 0.35 -13.45 -0.02
CA ALA A 40 1.53 -12.91 -0.72
C ALA A 40 1.47 -13.07 -2.25
N ASP A 41 1.01 -14.22 -2.76
CA ASP A 41 0.92 -14.47 -4.20
C ASP A 41 -0.10 -13.60 -4.93
N GLN A 42 -1.20 -13.24 -4.27
CA GLN A 42 -2.27 -12.41 -4.86
C GLN A 42 -1.89 -10.94 -4.89
N VAL A 43 -1.03 -10.49 -3.97
CA VAL A 43 -0.59 -9.09 -3.86
C VAL A 43 0.80 -8.86 -4.44
N ARG A 44 1.43 -9.87 -5.04
CA ARG A 44 2.82 -9.79 -5.54
C ARG A 44 3.02 -8.63 -6.52
N ASP A 45 2.14 -8.50 -7.51
CA ASP A 45 2.29 -7.49 -8.56
C ASP A 45 2.03 -6.08 -7.99
N PHE A 46 1.08 -5.96 -7.07
CA PHE A 46 0.87 -4.74 -6.30
C PHE A 46 2.09 -4.37 -5.46
N ARG A 47 2.70 -5.32 -4.75
CA ARG A 47 3.93 -5.11 -3.96
C ARG A 47 5.06 -4.62 -4.86
N ALA A 48 5.24 -5.21 -6.02
CA ALA A 48 6.26 -4.76 -6.99
C ALA A 48 6.03 -3.30 -7.45
N LEU A 49 4.76 -2.89 -7.62
CA LEU A 49 4.43 -1.49 -7.93
C LEU A 49 4.77 -0.55 -6.79
N VAL A 50 4.39 -0.89 -5.55
CA VAL A 50 4.69 -0.08 -4.37
C VAL A 50 6.21 0.05 -4.19
N THR A 51 6.96 -1.05 -4.21
CA THR A 51 8.42 -1.05 -4.08
C THR A 51 9.10 -0.25 -5.21
N GLY A 52 8.52 -0.23 -6.41
CA GLY A 52 9.08 0.46 -7.58
C GLY A 52 8.68 1.94 -7.71
N ASP A 53 7.79 2.46 -6.87
CA ASP A 53 7.28 3.82 -6.97
C ASP A 53 8.11 4.79 -6.12
N PRO A 54 8.87 5.73 -6.73
CA PRO A 54 9.77 6.61 -6.00
C PRO A 54 9.06 7.70 -5.19
N ARG A 55 7.72 7.73 -5.19
CA ARG A 55 6.92 8.72 -4.44
C ARG A 55 6.58 8.23 -3.03
N VAL A 56 6.90 6.97 -2.71
CA VAL A 56 6.50 6.32 -1.47
C VAL A 56 7.66 5.54 -0.85
N SER A 57 7.59 5.39 0.46
CA SER A 57 8.41 4.48 1.24
C SER A 57 7.52 3.38 1.83
N GLU A 58 7.98 2.14 1.88
CA GLU A 58 7.21 1.01 2.45
C GLU A 58 7.95 0.26 3.57
N ALA A 59 7.18 -0.33 4.48
CA ALA A 59 7.66 -1.25 5.50
C ALA A 59 6.62 -2.35 5.78
N LEU A 60 7.07 -3.60 5.86
CA LEU A 60 6.21 -4.71 6.26
C LEU A 60 6.23 -4.87 7.78
N ALA A 61 5.07 -4.75 8.43
CA ALA A 61 4.88 -5.11 9.82
C ALA A 61 4.48 -6.61 9.93
N PRO A 62 5.32 -7.48 10.53
CA PRO A 62 5.10 -8.93 10.57
C PRO A 62 4.16 -9.35 11.71
N THR A 63 3.02 -8.69 11.84
CA THR A 63 2.00 -8.98 12.86
C THR A 63 0.80 -9.67 12.22
N GLY A 64 0.30 -10.76 12.81
CA GLY A 64 -0.89 -11.46 12.32
C GLY A 64 -0.73 -11.94 10.88
N ALA A 65 -1.65 -11.54 10.00
CA ALA A 65 -1.63 -11.86 8.57
C ALA A 65 -0.70 -10.96 7.73
N GLY A 66 0.03 -10.06 8.39
CA GLY A 66 0.96 -9.09 7.81
C GLY A 66 0.27 -7.81 7.36
N ALA A 67 0.84 -6.67 7.72
CA ALA A 67 0.38 -5.36 7.27
C ALA A 67 1.50 -4.63 6.52
N LEU A 68 1.23 -4.20 5.28
CA LEU A 68 2.14 -3.32 4.56
C LEU A 68 1.80 -1.87 4.92
N LEU A 69 2.79 -1.15 5.41
CA LEU A 69 2.71 0.28 5.69
C LEU A 69 3.41 1.03 4.57
N VAL A 70 2.70 1.94 3.93
CA VAL A 70 3.20 2.75 2.81
C VAL A 70 3.00 4.22 3.15
N VAL A 71 4.08 4.98 3.16
CA VAL A 71 4.06 6.42 3.44
C VAL A 71 4.36 7.16 2.14
N ARG A 72 3.52 8.14 1.79
CA ARG A 72 3.87 9.06 0.69
C ARG A 72 4.95 10.01 1.18
N ASP A 73 6.04 10.13 0.42
CA ASP A 73 7.15 10.98 0.83
C ASP A 73 6.68 12.45 0.95
N PRO A 74 7.07 13.15 2.03
CA PRO A 74 6.90 14.60 2.11
C PRO A 74 7.66 15.25 0.95
N ALA A 75 7.04 16.21 0.27
CA ALA A 75 7.74 17.04 -0.71
C ALA A 75 8.86 17.87 -0.05
#